data_AF-A0A1H7TTZ9-F1
#
_entry.id   AF-A0A1H7TTZ9-F1
#
_cell.length_a   1.000
_cell.length_b   1.000
_cell.length_c   1.000
_cell.angle_alpha   90.00
_cell.angle_beta   90.00
_cell.angle_gamma   90.00
#
_symmetry.space_group_name_H-M   'P 1'
#
loop_
_entity.id
_entity.type
_entity.pdbx_description
1 polymer ?
#
loop_
_entity_poly.entity_id
_entity_poly.type
_entity_poly.pdbx_seq_one_letter_code
_entity_poly.pdbx_strand_id
1 'polypeptide(L)'
;MVLLREPLPDRGIAVRIVIDDVADTYRVEYTPLSGGVVTDEWTVFGGSVGYDASVFATDTAARAFVERVRTTSHDDVLAELAADTD
;
A
#
# COMPACT_ATOMS: atom_id res chain seq x y z
N MET A 1 -13.41 2.21 -6.08
CA MET A 1 -13.98 1.37 -4.97
C MET A 1 -12.89 0.79 -4.06
N VAL A 2 -13.12 0.50 -2.77
CA VAL A 2 -12.12 -0.25 -1.93
C VAL A 2 -12.41 -1.75 -1.97
N LEU A 3 -11.42 -2.55 -2.34
CA LEU A 3 -11.54 -4.00 -2.50
C LEU A 3 -10.98 -4.81 -1.32
N LEU A 4 -9.94 -4.27 -0.66
CA LEU A 4 -9.31 -4.86 0.52
C LEU A 4 -8.92 -3.74 1.48
N ARG A 5 -9.05 -3.95 2.80
CA ARG A 5 -8.48 -3.10 3.84
C ARG A 5 -8.06 -3.96 5.02
N GLU A 6 -6.78 -3.93 5.37
CA GLU A 6 -6.20 -4.83 6.35
C GLU A 6 -5.17 -4.09 7.23
N PRO A 7 -5.33 -4.10 8.57
CA PRO A 7 -4.29 -3.64 9.48
C PRO A 7 -3.20 -4.71 9.65
N LEU A 8 -1.94 -4.30 9.60
CA LEU A 8 -0.76 -5.14 9.85
C LEU A 8 -0.02 -4.57 11.08
N PRO A 9 -0.49 -4.87 12.31
CA PRO A 9 0.03 -4.28 13.54
C PRO A 9 1.52 -4.56 13.76
N ASP A 10 1.99 -5.76 13.42
CA ASP A 10 3.41 -6.15 13.50
C ASP A 10 4.31 -5.31 12.60
N ARG A 11 3.72 -4.63 11.61
CA ARG A 11 4.41 -3.75 10.65
C ARG A 11 4.13 -2.28 10.91
N GLY A 12 3.29 -1.94 11.89
CA GLY A 12 2.93 -0.55 12.19
C GLY A 12 2.17 0.16 11.06
N ILE A 13 1.57 -0.57 10.11
CA ILE A 13 0.83 -0.01 8.97
C ILE A 13 -0.50 -0.73 8.76
N ALA A 14 -1.42 -0.10 8.04
CA ALA A 14 -2.53 -0.78 7.38
C ALA A 14 -2.38 -0.62 5.88
N VAL A 15 -2.90 -1.60 5.13
CA VAL A 15 -2.84 -1.65 3.67
C VAL A 15 -4.24 -1.76 3.09
N ARG A 16 -4.47 -1.19 1.92
CA ARG A 16 -5.72 -1.33 1.19
C ARG A 16 -5.50 -1.41 -0.31
N ILE A 17 -6.44 -2.05 -1.00
CA ILE A 17 -6.51 -2.05 -2.46
C ILE A 17 -7.68 -1.16 -2.87
N VAL A 18 -7.40 -0.16 -3.69
CA VAL A 18 -8.39 0.76 -4.26
C VAL A 18 -8.47 0.52 -5.77
N ILE A 19 -9.68 0.34 -6.28
CA ILE A 19 -9.98 0.34 -7.70
C ILE A 19 -10.16 1.79 -8.14
N ASP A 20 -9.37 2.19 -9.13
CA ASP A 20 -9.58 3.39 -9.91
C ASP A 20 -10.43 3.02 -11.14
N ASP A 21 -11.73 3.27 -11.03
CA ASP A 21 -12.71 2.94 -12.08
C ASP A 21 -12.52 3.81 -13.34
N VAL A 22 -11.81 4.95 -13.24
CA VAL A 22 -11.56 5.85 -14.38
C VAL A 22 -10.36 5.36 -15.19
N ALA A 23 -9.30 4.93 -14.51
CA ALA A 23 -8.10 4.40 -15.14
C ALA A 23 -8.18 2.89 -15.45
N ASP A 24 -9.19 2.19 -14.92
CA ASP A 24 -9.30 0.72 -14.93
C ASP A 24 -8.06 0.06 -14.29
N THR A 25 -7.66 0.56 -13.12
CA THR A 25 -6.48 0.09 -12.39
C THR A 25 -6.75 -0.18 -10.91
N TYR A 26 -5.80 -0.86 -10.28
CA TYR A 26 -5.80 -1.25 -8.88
C TYR A 26 -4.60 -0.62 -8.20
N ARG A 27 -4.83 0.18 -7.17
CA ARG A 27 -3.80 0.87 -6.40
C ARG A 27 -3.66 0.27 -5.03
N VAL A 28 -2.43 -0.05 -4.63
CA VAL A 28 -2.15 -0.47 -3.25
C VAL A 28 -1.70 0.74 -2.45
N GLU A 29 -2.41 1.01 -1.37
CA GLU A 29 -2.16 2.14 -0.48
C GLU A 29 -1.88 1.67 0.94
N TYR A 30 -1.22 2.53 1.72
CA TYR A 30 -0.93 2.31 3.11
C TYR A 30 -1.24 3.53 3.97
N THR A 31 -1.41 3.28 5.26
CA THR A 31 -1.38 4.30 6.31
C THR A 31 -0.55 3.77 7.47
N PRO A 32 0.28 4.60 8.12
CA PRO A 32 0.81 4.29 9.43
C PRO A 32 -0.31 4.02 10.43
N LEU A 33 -0.08 3.09 11.36
CA LEU A 33 -0.94 2.88 12.52
C LEU A 33 -0.50 3.82 13.64
N SER A 34 -1.33 4.82 13.95
CA SER A 34 -1.10 5.65 15.12
C SER A 34 -1.72 4.99 16.34
N GLY A 35 -0.90 4.33 17.17
CA GLY A 35 -1.35 3.62 18.37
C GLY A 35 -2.27 2.42 18.06
N GLY A 36 -2.05 1.75 16.92
CA GLY A 36 -2.89 0.63 16.47
C GLY A 36 -4.18 1.04 15.76
N VAL A 37 -4.44 2.35 15.62
CA VAL A 37 -5.61 2.87 14.91
C VAL A 37 -5.25 3.14 13.45
N VAL A 38 -6.10 2.63 12.54
CA VAL A 38 -6.01 2.92 11.11
C VAL A 38 -6.56 4.31 10.85
N THR A 39 -5.78 5.18 10.23
CA THR A 39 -6.22 6.54 9.91
C THR A 39 -7.02 6.59 8.60
N ASP A 40 -7.63 7.75 8.33
CA ASP A 40 -8.34 8.03 7.08
C ASP A 40 -7.42 8.59 5.98
N GLU A 41 -6.16 8.88 6.30
CA GLU A 41 -5.15 9.35 5.35
C GLU A 41 -4.38 8.16 4.79
N TRP A 42 -4.34 8.03 3.46
CA TRP A 42 -3.72 6.89 2.78
C TRP A 42 -2.81 7.39 1.67
N THR A 43 -1.66 6.73 1.56
CA THR A 43 -0.62 7.04 0.58
C THR A 43 -0.39 5.81 -0.29
N VAL A 44 -0.07 6.02 -1.56
CA VAL A 44 0.26 4.92 -2.47
C VAL A 44 1.61 4.33 -2.10
N PHE A 45 1.73 3.00 -2.08
CA PHE A 45 3.00 2.35 -1.76
C PHE A 45 4.10 2.70 -2.79
N GLY A 46 5.22 3.28 -2.32
CA GLY A 46 6.44 3.54 -3.10
C GLY A 46 6.33 4.66 -4.16
N GLY A 47 5.34 5.56 -4.05
CA GLY A 47 5.12 6.63 -5.02
C GLY A 47 5.55 8.02 -4.54
N SER A 48 6.75 8.47 -4.97
CA SER A 48 7.09 9.90 -5.00
C SER A 48 6.57 10.57 -6.27
N VAL A 49 6.23 11.85 -6.13
CA VAL A 49 5.83 12.84 -7.14
C VAL A 49 6.04 12.40 -8.61
N GLY A 50 4.99 11.84 -9.22
CA GLY A 50 4.88 11.72 -10.68
C GLY A 50 5.03 10.33 -11.29
N TYR A 51 5.20 9.26 -10.50
CA TYR A 51 5.23 7.88 -11.01
C TYR A 51 4.17 6.97 -10.37
N ASP A 52 3.59 6.08 -11.19
CA ASP A 52 2.54 5.10 -10.85
C ASP A 52 3.05 3.92 -10.00
N ALA A 53 3.73 4.20 -8.89
CA ALA A 53 4.17 3.13 -8.01
C ALA A 53 2.97 2.41 -7.39
N SER A 54 3.02 1.08 -7.34
CA SER A 54 1.96 0.20 -6.83
C SER A 54 0.56 0.42 -7.43
N VAL A 55 0.49 0.91 -8.67
CA VAL A 55 -0.70 0.88 -9.54
C VAL A 55 -0.56 -0.30 -10.49
N PHE A 56 -1.60 -1.12 -10.56
CA PHE A 56 -1.61 -2.39 -11.26
C PHE A 56 -2.80 -2.47 -12.22
N ALA A 57 -2.60 -3.08 -13.38
CA ALA A 57 -3.68 -3.32 -14.33
C ALA A 57 -4.65 -4.45 -13.88
N THR A 58 -4.32 -5.23 -12.84
CA THR A 58 -5.13 -6.37 -12.40
C THR A 58 -5.19 -6.50 -10.88
N ASP A 59 -6.33 -6.99 -10.38
CA ASP A 59 -6.54 -7.35 -8.97
C ASP A 59 -5.49 -8.37 -8.49
N THR A 60 -5.18 -9.38 -9.31
CA THR A 60 -4.18 -10.41 -8.99
C THR A 60 -2.81 -9.80 -8.70
N ALA A 61 -2.36 -8.84 -9.49
CA ALA A 61 -1.07 -8.18 -9.28
C ALA A 61 -1.08 -7.31 -8.02
N ALA A 62 -2.16 -6.58 -7.75
CA ALA A 62 -2.32 -5.80 -6.53
C ALA A 62 -2.33 -6.69 -5.28
N ARG A 63 -3.03 -7.82 -5.32
CA ARG A 63 -3.03 -8.81 -4.23
C ARG A 63 -1.65 -9.44 -4.03
N ALA A 64 -0.96 -9.81 -5.10
CA ALA A 64 0.39 -10.34 -5.00
C ALA A 64 1.35 -9.33 -4.34
N PHE A 65 1.20 -8.04 -4.62
CA PHE A 65 1.94 -6.99 -3.92
C PHE A 65 1.61 -6.96 -2.43
N VAL A 66 0.32 -7.00 -2.06
CA VAL A 66 -0.10 -7.08 -0.64
C VAL A 66 0.48 -8.31 0.06
N GLU A 67 0.51 -9.49 -0.56
CA GLU A 67 1.14 -10.68 0.04
C GLU A 67 2.65 -10.50 0.26
N ARG A 68 3.35 -9.79 -0.63
CA ARG A 68 4.75 -9.40 -0.37
C ARG A 68 4.83 -8.48 0.84
N VAL A 69 3.98 -7.46 0.89
CA VAL A 69 3.88 -6.58 2.07
C VAL A 69 3.45 -7.34 3.33
N ARG A 70 2.91 -8.56 3.27
CA ARG A 70 2.65 -9.42 4.43
C ARG A 70 3.80 -10.33 4.83
N THR A 71 4.80 -10.51 3.96
CA THR A 71 5.92 -11.45 4.18
C THR A 71 7.29 -10.77 4.27
N THR A 72 7.44 -9.54 3.77
CA THR A 72 8.65 -8.70 3.90
C THR A 72 8.93 -8.33 5.37
N SER A 73 10.17 -8.05 5.80
CA SER A 73 10.38 -7.61 7.20
C SER A 73 9.82 -6.19 7.44
N HIS A 74 9.64 -5.78 8.70
CA HIS A 74 9.18 -4.40 8.99
C HIS A 74 10.17 -3.35 8.46
N ASP A 75 11.47 -3.56 8.71
CA ASP A 75 12.53 -2.67 8.23
C ASP A 75 12.57 -2.59 6.70
N ASP A 76 12.38 -3.72 6.02
CA ASP A 76 12.33 -3.74 4.55
C ASP A 76 11.05 -3.08 4.01
N VAL A 77 9.91 -3.21 4.70
CA VAL A 77 8.70 -2.46 4.32
C VAL A 77 8.92 -0.97 4.48
N LEU A 78 9.56 -0.53 5.58
CA LEU A 78 9.92 0.87 5.76
C LEU A 78 10.92 1.33 4.69
N ALA A 79 11.85 0.48 4.25
CA ALA A 79 12.76 0.80 3.16
C ALA A 79 12.05 0.94 1.81
N GLU A 80 11.08 0.07 1.49
CA GLU A 80 10.22 0.20 0.30
C GLU A 80 9.34 1.46 0.36
N LEU A 81 8.97 1.90 1.57
CA LEU A 81 8.29 3.17 1.81
C LEU A 81 9.24 4.39 1.76
N ALA A 82 10.51 4.20 2.11
CA ALA A 82 11.50 5.27 2.24
C ALA A 82 12.39 5.47 1.01
N ALA A 83 12.50 4.46 0.13
CA ALA A 83 13.10 4.59 -1.22
C ALA A 83 12.38 5.65 -2.09
N ASP A 84 11.31 6.21 -1.56
CA ASP A 84 10.53 7.38 -1.95
C ASP A 84 11.22 8.74 -1.61
N THR A 85 12.45 8.77 -1.08
CA THR A 85 13.04 9.99 -0.49
C THR A 85 14.50 10.32 -0.89
N ASP A 86 14.92 10.08 -2.14
CA ASP A 86 16.18 10.66 -2.66
C ASP A 86 16.01 11.26 -4.08
#